data_AF-W1V6Q9-F1
#
_entry.id   AF-W1V6Q9-F1
#
_cell.length_a   1.000
_cell.length_b   1.000
_cell.length_c   1.000
_cell.angle_alpha   90.00
_cell.angle_beta   90.00
_cell.angle_gamma   90.00
#
_symmetry.space_group_name_H-M   'P 1'
#
loop_
_entity.id
_entity.type
_entity.pdbx_description
1 polymer ?
#
loop_
_entity_poly.entity_id
_entity_poly.type
_entity_poly.pdbx_seq_one_letter_code
_entity_poly.pdbx_strand_id
1 'polypeptide(L)'
;HSSKVLQKSNVIIGRERSKSAEIAINELGADCLIMDDGFQHRALARDIDIVLIDASNPFGYEHVLPRGLLREPLSGLQRADIIVLTKVDQVAPGIVSGIRKRLTQMIPNIPVYETTHKPQFMYTLDEWANGSVGASVDAYKEQRIMAVSGIGNPQSFTQTLTDVGYNVVHTLP
;
A
#
# COMPACT_ATOMS: atom_id res chain seq x y z
N HIS A 1 1.26 -6.44 -12.31
CA HIS A 1 0.02 -6.72 -11.55
C HIS A 1 -0.98 -5.56 -11.59
N SER A 2 -0.53 -4.30 -11.61
CA SER A 2 -1.40 -3.11 -11.55
C SER A 2 -2.34 -2.90 -12.77
N SER A 3 -2.02 -3.47 -13.94
CA SER A 3 -2.82 -3.29 -15.16
C SER A 3 -4.20 -3.96 -15.13
N LYS A 4 -4.41 -4.98 -14.29
CA LYS A 4 -5.73 -5.65 -14.16
C LYS A 4 -6.74 -4.83 -13.36
N VAL A 5 -6.28 -3.91 -12.52
CA VAL A 5 -7.12 -3.15 -11.58
C VAL A 5 -7.51 -1.78 -12.15
N LEU A 6 -6.62 -1.15 -12.92
CA LEU A 6 -6.82 0.18 -13.47
C LEU A 6 -7.29 0.11 -14.93
N GLN A 7 -8.56 -0.21 -15.15
CA GLN A 7 -9.14 -0.41 -16.48
C GLN A 7 -9.14 0.83 -17.41
N LYS A 8 -8.80 2.02 -16.89
CA LYS A 8 -8.80 3.29 -17.64
C LYS A 8 -7.45 4.02 -17.65
N SER A 9 -6.36 3.38 -17.22
CA SER A 9 -5.03 4.01 -17.21
C SER A 9 -4.00 3.19 -17.96
N ASN A 10 -3.11 3.86 -18.67
CA ASN A 10 -1.93 3.24 -19.26
C ASN A 10 -0.89 2.94 -18.18
N VAL A 11 -0.29 1.75 -18.24
CA VAL A 11 0.79 1.34 -17.34
C VAL A 11 2.07 1.20 -18.14
N ILE A 12 3.08 2.01 -17.84
CA ILE A 12 4.40 1.96 -18.50
C ILE A 12 5.43 1.41 -17.52
N ILE A 13 6.20 0.41 -17.99
CA ILE A 13 7.30 -0.18 -17.24
C ILE A 13 8.61 0.14 -17.98
N GLY A 14 9.42 1.02 -17.41
CA GLY A 14 10.74 1.33 -17.94
C GLY A 14 11.73 1.66 -16.84
N ARG A 15 12.99 1.24 -17.02
CA ARG A 15 14.08 1.47 -16.06
C ARG A 15 14.41 2.95 -15.92
N GLU A 16 14.32 3.69 -17.02
CA GLU A 16 14.59 5.13 -17.09
C GLU A 16 13.27 5.89 -17.04
N ARG A 17 12.94 6.42 -15.85
CA ARG A 17 11.62 7.01 -15.57
C ARG A 17 11.35 8.27 -16.41
N SER A 18 12.36 9.06 -16.74
CA SER A 18 12.25 10.23 -17.62
C SER A 18 11.76 9.84 -19.01
N LYS A 19 12.39 8.85 -19.65
CA LYS A 19 11.94 8.35 -20.96
C LYS A 19 10.53 7.76 -20.91
N SER A 20 10.21 7.02 -19.84
CA SER A 20 8.85 6.51 -19.66
C SER A 20 7.81 7.64 -19.52
N ALA A 21 8.16 8.73 -18.84
CA ALA A 21 7.32 9.91 -18.73
C ALA A 21 7.15 10.63 -20.09
N GLU A 22 8.23 10.79 -20.86
CA GLU A 22 8.16 11.37 -22.21
C GLU A 22 7.24 10.57 -23.13
N ILE A 23 7.34 9.24 -23.12
CA ILE A 23 6.43 8.37 -23.89
C ILE A 23 4.98 8.54 -23.42
N ALA A 24 4.74 8.56 -22.11
CA ALA A 24 3.40 8.75 -21.55
C ALA A 24 2.76 10.06 -22.01
N ILE A 25 3.54 11.14 -22.02
CA ILE A 25 3.04 12.47 -22.39
C ILE A 25 2.87 12.56 -23.91
N ASN A 26 3.92 12.25 -24.67
CA ASN A 26 3.96 12.53 -26.11
C ASN A 26 3.17 11.52 -26.95
N GLU A 27 3.16 10.25 -26.56
CA GLU A 27 2.53 9.19 -27.35
C GLU A 27 1.15 8.81 -26.80
N LEU A 28 0.95 8.90 -25.50
CA LEU A 28 -0.30 8.48 -24.85
C LEU A 28 -1.17 9.66 -24.37
N GLY A 29 -0.69 10.89 -24.53
CA GLY A 29 -1.44 12.10 -24.16
C GLY A 29 -1.76 12.18 -22.67
N ALA A 30 -0.87 11.68 -21.80
CA ALA A 30 -1.10 11.68 -20.37
C ALA A 30 -1.01 13.10 -19.78
N ASP A 31 -2.09 13.56 -19.14
CA ASP A 31 -2.12 14.83 -18.40
C ASP A 31 -1.57 14.69 -16.96
N CYS A 32 -1.48 13.46 -16.45
CA CYS A 32 -1.03 13.17 -15.09
C CYS A 32 -0.27 11.84 -15.06
N LEU A 33 0.84 11.83 -14.31
CA LEU A 33 1.69 10.66 -14.12
C LEU A 33 1.69 10.24 -12.65
N ILE A 34 1.40 8.98 -12.39
CA ILE A 34 1.50 8.39 -11.04
C ILE A 34 2.68 7.43 -11.03
N MET A 35 3.64 7.70 -10.15
CA MET A 35 4.82 6.86 -9.99
C MET A 35 4.70 6.00 -8.74
N ASP A 36 4.47 4.70 -8.95
CA ASP A 36 4.51 3.71 -7.89
C ASP A 36 5.97 3.51 -7.40
N ASP A 37 6.17 3.49 -6.08
CA ASP A 37 7.48 3.38 -5.40
C ASP A 37 8.51 4.44 -5.87
N GLY A 38 8.05 5.66 -6.18
CA GLY A 38 8.86 6.75 -6.75
C GLY A 38 9.60 7.62 -5.74
N PHE A 39 9.34 7.48 -4.44
CA PHE A 39 9.78 8.47 -3.45
C PHE A 39 11.31 8.61 -3.39
N GLN A 40 12.07 7.51 -3.54
CA GLN A 40 13.53 7.54 -3.58
C GLN A 40 14.10 7.91 -4.95
N HIS A 41 13.29 7.93 -6.02
CA HIS A 41 13.74 8.23 -7.37
C HIS A 41 13.78 9.75 -7.62
N ARG A 42 14.91 10.37 -7.27
CA ARG A 42 15.09 11.83 -7.31
C ARG A 42 15.41 12.40 -8.70
N ALA A 43 15.75 11.56 -9.67
CA ALA A 43 16.16 12.02 -11.01
C ALA A 43 14.99 12.50 -11.89
N LEU A 44 13.74 12.32 -11.44
CA LEU A 44 12.55 12.82 -12.11
C LEU A 44 11.88 13.85 -11.20
N ALA A 45 11.69 15.06 -11.71
CA ALA A 45 10.94 16.09 -11.00
C ALA A 45 9.47 15.65 -10.81
N ARG A 46 8.90 16.03 -9.68
CA ARG A 46 7.54 15.67 -9.26
C ARG A 46 6.90 16.85 -8.57
N ASP A 47 5.64 17.10 -8.89
CA ASP A 47 4.90 18.22 -8.31
C ASP A 47 4.37 17.90 -6.91
N ILE A 48 4.10 16.63 -6.62
CA ILE A 48 3.56 16.16 -5.35
C ILE A 48 4.21 14.83 -4.95
N ASP A 49 4.73 14.76 -3.73
CA ASP A 49 5.20 13.55 -3.05
C ASP A 49 4.20 13.05 -2.00
N ILE A 50 3.67 11.85 -2.20
CA ILE A 50 2.83 11.14 -1.23
C ILE A 50 3.62 9.98 -0.63
N VAL A 51 3.83 10.00 0.69
CA VAL A 51 4.51 8.93 1.41
C VAL A 51 3.53 8.11 2.21
N LEU A 52 3.55 6.80 2.00
CA LEU A 52 2.80 5.84 2.79
C LEU A 52 3.62 5.37 3.99
N ILE A 53 3.00 5.37 5.18
CA ILE A 53 3.57 4.76 6.39
C ILE A 53 2.60 3.66 6.86
N ASP A 54 3.10 2.43 6.98
CA ASP A 54 2.35 1.31 7.57
C ASP A 54 2.28 1.50 9.08
N ALA A 55 1.07 1.69 9.62
CA ALA A 55 0.88 1.91 11.06
C ALA A 55 1.25 0.67 11.90
N SER A 56 1.23 -0.53 11.32
CA SER A 56 1.62 -1.77 12.01
C SER A 56 3.12 -1.94 12.17
N ASN A 57 3.91 -1.23 11.37
CA ASN A 57 5.37 -1.18 11.49
C ASN A 57 5.90 0.21 11.11
N PRO A 58 5.57 1.23 11.91
CA PRO A 58 5.90 2.60 11.56
C PRO A 58 7.41 2.79 11.67
N PHE A 59 7.98 3.53 10.74
CA PHE A 59 9.41 3.90 10.73
C PHE A 59 10.40 2.72 10.62
N GLY A 60 9.96 1.50 10.32
CA GLY A 60 10.82 0.38 9.91
C GLY A 60 11.99 0.10 10.86
N TYR A 61 11.74 0.02 12.16
CA TYR A 61 12.78 -0.15 13.20
C TYR A 61 13.84 0.96 13.24
N GLU A 62 13.49 2.17 12.78
CA GLU A 62 14.30 3.40 12.82
C GLU A 62 15.63 3.35 12.07
N HIS A 63 15.90 2.26 11.36
CA HIS A 63 17.16 2.03 10.69
C HIS A 63 16.94 1.77 9.21
N VAL A 64 17.90 2.24 8.41
CA VAL A 64 17.98 1.85 7.01
C VAL A 64 18.36 0.37 6.90
N LEU A 65 17.98 -0.23 5.78
CA LEU A 65 18.43 -1.58 5.43
C LEU A 65 19.96 -1.70 5.54
N PRO A 66 20.50 -2.83 6.04
CA PRO A 66 19.79 -4.04 6.48
C PRO A 66 19.35 -4.03 7.95
N ARG A 67 19.69 -3.01 8.74
CA ARG A 67 19.44 -2.98 10.20
C ARG A 67 17.96 -2.73 10.53
N GLY A 68 17.26 -2.02 9.66
CA GLY A 68 15.80 -1.86 9.72
C GLY A 68 15.20 -1.98 8.33
N LEU A 69 13.97 -1.51 8.16
CA LEU A 69 13.21 -1.61 6.91
C LEU A 69 13.15 -0.30 6.12
N LEU A 70 13.78 0.77 6.61
CA LEU A 70 13.79 2.03 5.88
C LEU A 70 14.67 1.92 4.63
N ARG A 71 14.17 2.41 3.50
CA ARG A 71 14.97 2.52 2.26
C ARG A 71 15.88 3.75 2.26
N GLU A 72 15.53 4.76 3.04
CA GLU A 72 16.33 5.95 3.30
C GLU A 72 16.06 6.50 4.70
N PRO A 73 16.93 7.35 5.26
CA PRO A 73 16.73 7.91 6.60
C PRO A 73 15.41 8.68 6.73
N LEU A 74 14.86 8.74 7.95
CA LEU A 74 13.61 9.45 8.24
C LEU A 74 13.64 10.95 7.91
N SER A 75 14.83 11.57 7.85
CA SER A 75 14.98 12.94 7.37
C SER A 75 14.50 13.12 5.93
N GLY A 76 14.44 12.05 5.13
CA GLY A 76 13.85 12.06 3.79
C GLY A 76 12.38 12.48 3.77
N LEU A 77 11.63 12.27 4.87
CA LEU A 77 10.23 12.67 4.98
C LEU A 77 10.01 14.19 4.84
N GLN A 78 11.05 15.00 5.03
CA GLN A 78 10.96 16.46 4.82
C GLN A 78 10.62 16.85 3.38
N ARG A 79 10.77 15.93 2.43
CA ARG A 79 10.40 16.13 1.03
C ARG A 79 8.96 15.73 0.71
N ALA A 80 8.25 15.11 1.64
CA ALA A 80 6.87 14.71 1.39
C ALA A 80 5.98 15.96 1.37
N ASP A 81 4.99 15.98 0.49
CA ASP A 81 3.90 16.95 0.55
C ASP A 81 2.74 16.40 1.37
N ILE A 82 2.58 15.07 1.39
CA ILE A 82 1.52 14.38 2.10
C ILE A 82 2.05 13.09 2.73
N ILE A 83 1.67 12.85 3.99
CA ILE A 83 1.81 11.52 4.62
C ILE A 83 0.44 10.84 4.68
N VAL A 84 0.41 9.56 4.32
CA VAL A 84 -0.76 8.70 4.50
C VAL A 84 -0.40 7.55 5.41
N LEU A 85 -1.03 7.49 6.58
CA LEU A 85 -1.00 6.34 7.46
C LEU A 85 -1.95 5.27 6.90
N THR A 86 -1.41 4.08 6.70
CA THR A 86 -2.16 2.90 6.22
C THR A 86 -2.33 1.90 7.35
N LYS A 87 -3.38 1.07 7.26
CA LYS A 87 -3.68 0.00 8.23
C LYS A 87 -3.88 0.52 9.66
N VAL A 88 -4.44 1.72 9.80
CA VAL A 88 -4.70 2.34 11.11
C VAL A 88 -5.72 1.55 11.94
N ASP A 89 -6.51 0.71 11.27
CA ASP A 89 -7.49 -0.23 11.81
C ASP A 89 -6.88 -1.58 12.26
N GLN A 90 -5.63 -1.87 11.91
CA GLN A 90 -4.95 -3.14 12.25
C GLN A 90 -3.95 -2.99 13.40
N VAL A 91 -4.07 -1.93 14.20
CA VAL A 91 -3.16 -1.65 15.32
C VAL A 91 -3.92 -1.37 16.60
N ALA A 92 -3.25 -1.61 17.74
CA ALA A 92 -3.84 -1.36 19.04
C ALA A 92 -4.21 0.13 19.24
N PRO A 93 -5.24 0.43 20.05
CA PRO A 93 -5.59 1.81 20.40
C PRO A 93 -4.37 2.59 20.91
N GLY A 94 -4.25 3.84 20.46
CA GLY A 94 -3.15 4.74 20.86
C GLY A 94 -1.90 4.67 19.98
N ILE A 95 -1.67 3.58 19.23
CA ILE A 95 -0.53 3.48 18.31
C ILE A 95 -0.55 4.60 17.27
N VAL A 96 -1.69 4.81 16.60
CA VAL A 96 -1.86 5.85 15.59
C VAL A 96 -1.58 7.25 16.17
N SER A 97 -2.08 7.54 17.37
CA SER A 97 -1.82 8.82 18.04
C SER A 97 -0.33 9.01 18.35
N GLY A 98 0.38 7.94 18.73
CA GLY A 98 1.83 7.97 18.94
C GLY A 98 2.59 8.28 17.66
N ILE A 99 2.21 7.65 16.54
CA ILE A 99 2.79 7.90 15.22
C ILE A 99 2.58 9.37 14.83
N ARG A 100 1.34 9.88 14.94
CA ARG A 100 1.03 11.27 14.59
C ARG A 100 1.83 12.26 15.43
N LYS A 101 1.91 12.05 16.75
CA LYS A 101 2.72 12.91 17.64
C LYS A 101 4.17 12.98 17.18
N ARG A 102 4.76 11.84 16.82
CA ARG A 102 6.14 11.79 16.32
C ARG A 102 6.30 12.48 14.97
N LEU A 103 5.36 12.28 14.03
CA LEU A 103 5.36 12.98 12.75
C LEU A 103 5.26 14.50 12.94
N THR A 104 4.37 14.99 13.81
CA THR A 104 4.26 16.42 14.13
C THR A 104 5.56 17.00 14.68
N GLN A 105 6.34 16.23 15.45
CA GLN A 105 7.64 16.68 15.95
C GLN A 105 8.71 16.74 14.84
N MET A 106 8.67 15.83 13.88
CA MET A 106 9.68 15.73 12.82
C MET A 106 9.38 16.62 11.61
N ILE A 107 8.10 16.75 11.25
CA ILE A 107 7.60 17.38 10.03
C ILE A 107 6.28 18.14 10.30
N PRO A 108 6.30 19.19 11.14
CA PRO A 108 5.09 19.84 11.68
C PRO A 108 4.14 20.41 10.61
N ASN A 109 4.64 20.71 9.41
CA ASN A 109 3.88 21.38 8.35
C ASN A 109 3.37 20.43 7.27
N ILE A 110 3.65 19.12 7.35
CA ILE A 110 3.21 18.14 6.35
C ILE A 110 1.88 17.53 6.81
N PRO A 111 0.80 17.62 6.03
CA PRO A 111 -0.48 17.01 6.38
C PRO A 111 -0.37 15.48 6.48
N VAL A 112 -1.04 14.93 7.49
CA VAL A 112 -1.09 13.49 7.76
C VAL A 112 -2.54 13.01 7.70
N TYR A 113 -2.83 12.15 6.73
CA TYR A 113 -4.12 11.48 6.55
C TYR A 113 -4.05 10.03 7.00
N GLU A 114 -5.21 9.46 7.31
CA GLU A 114 -5.36 8.07 7.75
C GLU A 114 -6.23 7.32 6.76
N THR A 115 -5.87 6.08 6.47
CA THR A 115 -6.62 5.21 5.55
C THR A 115 -6.78 3.82 6.14
N THR A 116 -7.98 3.28 5.95
CA THR A 116 -8.38 1.91 6.28
C THR A 116 -8.74 1.18 5.00
N HIS A 117 -8.53 -0.14 4.97
CA HIS A 117 -8.96 -0.96 3.85
C HIS A 117 -10.22 -1.72 4.23
N LYS A 118 -11.28 -1.58 3.43
CA LYS A 118 -12.52 -2.33 3.63
C LYS A 118 -12.72 -3.33 2.48
N PRO A 119 -12.41 -4.62 2.68
CA PRO A 119 -12.67 -5.65 1.67
C PRO A 119 -14.14 -5.62 1.22
N GLN A 120 -14.38 -5.67 -0.09
CA GLN A 120 -15.72 -5.67 -0.67
C GLN A 120 -16.07 -7.03 -1.31
N PHE A 121 -15.06 -7.70 -1.85
CA PHE A 121 -15.23 -8.95 -2.57
C PHE A 121 -14.22 -10.00 -2.10
N MET A 122 -14.63 -11.25 -2.20
CA MET A 122 -13.84 -12.44 -1.96
C MET A 122 -13.73 -13.21 -3.27
N TYR A 123 -12.54 -13.73 -3.56
CA TYR A 123 -12.30 -14.59 -4.71
C TYR A 123 -11.73 -15.90 -4.20
N THR A 124 -12.31 -17.01 -4.63
CA THR A 124 -11.62 -18.30 -4.60
C THR A 124 -10.44 -18.27 -5.59
N LEU A 125 -9.49 -19.18 -5.42
CA LEU A 125 -8.33 -19.26 -6.30
C LEU A 125 -8.74 -19.52 -7.76
N ASP A 126 -9.76 -20.34 -7.97
CA ASP A 126 -10.29 -20.65 -9.31
C ASP A 126 -10.96 -19.43 -9.95
N GLU A 127 -11.83 -18.73 -9.22
CA GLU A 127 -12.47 -17.50 -9.71
C GLU A 127 -11.44 -16.44 -10.07
N TRP A 128 -10.41 -16.27 -9.25
CA TRP A 128 -9.32 -15.33 -9.52
C TRP A 128 -8.52 -15.73 -10.77
N ALA A 129 -8.20 -17.01 -10.93
CA ALA A 129 -7.47 -17.52 -12.08
C ALA A 129 -8.25 -17.36 -13.39
N ASN A 130 -9.56 -17.57 -13.34
CA ASN A 130 -10.45 -17.51 -14.50
C ASN A 130 -11.01 -16.11 -14.78
N GLY A 131 -10.75 -15.13 -13.91
CA GLY A 131 -11.26 -13.76 -14.06
C GLY A 131 -12.77 -13.66 -13.83
N SER A 132 -13.33 -14.56 -13.02
CA SER A 132 -14.74 -14.55 -12.64
C SER A 132 -15.06 -13.39 -11.69
N VAL A 133 -16.34 -13.03 -11.61
CA VAL A 133 -16.81 -12.03 -10.63
C VAL A 133 -16.71 -12.63 -9.23
N GLY A 134 -16.01 -11.95 -8.33
CA GLY A 134 -15.88 -12.39 -6.94
C GLY A 134 -17.21 -12.31 -6.19
N ALA A 135 -17.36 -13.12 -5.16
CA ALA A 135 -18.50 -13.06 -4.27
C ALA A 135 -18.42 -11.84 -3.34
N SER A 136 -19.55 -11.42 -2.78
CA SER A 136 -19.56 -10.44 -1.68
C SER A 136 -18.69 -10.94 -0.52
N VAL A 137 -18.07 -10.02 0.22
CA VAL A 137 -17.28 -10.33 1.42
C VAL A 137 -18.10 -11.02 2.53
N ASP A 138 -19.43 -10.98 2.46
CA ASP A 138 -20.31 -11.71 3.38
C ASP A 138 -20.51 -13.18 3.00
N ALA A 139 -20.14 -13.57 1.78
CA ALA A 139 -20.18 -14.97 1.36
C ALA A 139 -19.15 -15.79 2.13
N TYR A 140 -19.44 -17.08 2.36
CA TYR A 140 -18.53 -18.08 2.95
C TYR A 140 -18.15 -17.91 4.44
N LYS A 141 -18.78 -16.99 5.19
CA LYS A 141 -18.50 -16.80 6.63
C LYS A 141 -18.66 -18.06 7.48
N GLU A 142 -19.65 -18.90 7.14
CA GLU A 142 -19.92 -20.17 7.81
C GLU A 142 -18.97 -21.32 7.39
N GLN A 143 -18.14 -21.10 6.35
CA GLN A 143 -17.23 -22.12 5.86
C GLN A 143 -15.87 -22.04 6.53
N ARG A 144 -15.21 -23.20 6.68
CA ARG A 144 -13.81 -23.27 7.08
C ARG A 144 -12.93 -22.92 5.89
N ILE A 145 -12.13 -21.87 6.01
CA ILE A 145 -11.30 -21.35 4.91
C ILE A 145 -9.83 -21.62 5.19
N MET A 146 -9.12 -22.13 4.18
CA MET A 146 -7.66 -22.08 4.13
C MET A 146 -7.25 -20.85 3.33
N ALA A 147 -6.43 -19.99 3.94
CA ALA A 147 -5.96 -18.77 3.32
C ALA A 147 -4.52 -18.97 2.79
N VAL A 148 -4.25 -18.44 1.60
CA VAL A 148 -2.91 -18.47 0.98
C VAL A 148 -2.52 -17.04 0.62
N SER A 149 -1.31 -16.60 0.98
CA SER A 149 -0.88 -15.22 0.73
C SER A 149 0.60 -15.08 0.39
N GLY A 150 0.90 -14.75 -0.87
CA GLY A 150 2.26 -14.40 -1.32
C GLY A 150 2.59 -12.92 -1.17
N ILE A 151 2.34 -12.32 0.00
CA ILE A 151 2.59 -10.89 0.26
C ILE A 151 3.62 -10.68 1.37
N GLY A 152 4.22 -9.48 1.42
CA GLY A 152 5.29 -9.17 2.40
C GLY A 152 4.86 -9.14 3.87
N ASN A 153 3.56 -9.18 4.17
CA ASN A 153 3.01 -9.27 5.53
C ASN A 153 1.77 -10.20 5.57
N PRO A 154 1.98 -11.53 5.63
CA PRO A 154 0.90 -12.53 5.68
C PRO A 154 -0.04 -12.37 6.89
N GLN A 155 0.48 -11.88 8.01
CA GLN A 155 -0.29 -11.66 9.24
C GLN A 155 -1.38 -10.60 9.03
N SER A 156 -1.05 -9.50 8.35
CA SER A 156 -2.01 -8.43 8.01
C SER A 156 -3.18 -8.96 7.15
N PHE A 157 -2.90 -9.88 6.22
CA PHE A 157 -3.94 -10.53 5.43
C PHE A 157 -4.83 -11.45 6.28
N THR A 158 -4.22 -12.25 7.15
CA THR A 158 -4.96 -13.14 8.07
C THR A 158 -5.86 -12.36 9.02
N GLN A 159 -5.36 -11.23 9.55
CA GLN A 159 -6.14 -10.33 10.39
C GLN A 159 -7.34 -9.78 9.62
N THR A 160 -7.13 -9.33 8.37
CA THR A 160 -8.20 -8.82 7.50
C THR A 160 -9.32 -9.87 7.31
N LEU A 161 -8.98 -11.14 7.08
CA LEU A 161 -9.98 -12.20 6.95
C LEU A 161 -10.76 -12.43 8.26
N THR A 162 -10.06 -12.39 9.39
CA THR A 162 -10.66 -12.57 10.72
C THR A 162 -11.60 -11.41 11.06
N ASP A 163 -11.21 -10.17 10.77
CA ASP A 163 -12.00 -8.96 11.01
C ASP A 163 -13.29 -8.93 10.19
N VAL A 164 -13.27 -9.50 8.98
CA VAL A 164 -14.47 -9.70 8.17
C VAL A 164 -15.43 -10.71 8.80
N GLY A 165 -14.92 -11.66 9.58
CA GLY A 165 -15.68 -12.72 10.24
C GLY A 165 -15.51 -14.12 9.61
N TYR A 166 -14.45 -14.35 8.85
CA TYR A 166 -14.18 -15.67 8.28
C TYR A 166 -13.63 -16.67 9.30
N ASN A 167 -14.07 -17.92 9.22
CA ASN A 167 -13.49 -19.03 9.98
C ASN A 167 -12.21 -19.55 9.29
N VAL A 168 -11.10 -18.81 9.47
CA VAL A 168 -9.79 -19.19 8.92
C VAL A 168 -9.19 -20.31 9.76
N VAL A 169 -9.06 -21.50 9.19
CA VAL A 169 -8.56 -22.70 9.90
C VAL A 169 -7.11 -23.03 9.61
N HIS A 170 -6.53 -22.46 8.55
CA HIS A 170 -5.13 -22.60 8.19
C HIS A 170 -4.67 -21.45 7.31
N THR A 171 -3.39 -21.08 7.41
CA THR A 171 -2.76 -20.02 6.61
C THR A 171 -1.44 -20.50 6.04
N LEU A 172 -1.24 -20.33 4.73
CA LEU A 172 0.01 -20.64 4.03
C LEU A 172 0.66 -19.35 3.49
N PRO A 173 1.96 -19.12 3.75
CA PRO A 173 2.72 -18.05 3.10
C PRO A 173 3.00 -18.35 1.62
#